data_AF-A0A8T3S0I0-F1
#
_entry.id   AF-A0A8T3S0I0-F1
#
_cell.length_a   1.000
_cell.length_b   1.000
_cell.length_c   1.000
_cell.angle_alpha   90.00
_cell.angle_beta   90.00
_cell.angle_gamma   90.00
#
_symmetry.space_group_name_H-M   'P 1'
#
loop_
_entity.id
_entity.type
_entity.pdbx_description
1 polymer ?
#
loop_
_entity_poly.entity_id
_entity_poly.type
_entity_poly.pdbx_seq_one_letter_code
_entity_poly.pdbx_strand_id
1 'polypeptide(L)'
;MTWVPPVTNGSHYEPLPHIQSASRGVNPLDAIRILRSAGGALIGQISLYGQLAEVEWAEEKERLFKMGLILLGGLACLLCAMLFVGVVVLMLSWNTEYRLIAGVSLIFVYLAGLGVAYKYFNSCLKRSVRAFSATREEIAADIEMLRSKV
;
A
#
# COMPACT_ATOMS: atom_id res chain seq x y z
N MET A 1 -5.86 -14.50 -88.32
CA MET A 1 -5.09 -15.36 -87.41
C MET A 1 -5.32 -14.91 -85.98
N THR A 2 -6.28 -15.52 -85.28
CA THR A 2 -6.19 -15.76 -83.84
C THR A 2 -6.84 -17.13 -83.60
N TRP A 3 -6.00 -18.08 -83.24
CA TRP A 3 -6.30 -19.49 -83.03
C TRP A 3 -7.04 -19.66 -81.69
N VAL A 4 -8.11 -20.46 -81.67
CA VAL A 4 -8.88 -20.82 -80.45
C VAL A 4 -8.56 -22.29 -80.13
N PRO A 5 -8.10 -22.63 -78.91
CA PRO A 5 -7.87 -24.03 -78.55
C PRO A 5 -9.18 -24.79 -78.29
N PRO A 6 -9.22 -26.11 -78.54
CA PRO A 6 -10.36 -26.94 -78.21
C PRO A 6 -10.44 -27.24 -76.70
N VAL A 7 -11.65 -27.21 -76.15
CA VAL A 7 -11.97 -27.73 -74.81
C VAL A 7 -11.69 -29.25 -74.80
N THR A 8 -10.62 -29.64 -74.13
CA THR A 8 -10.35 -31.04 -73.81
C THR A 8 -10.91 -31.35 -72.42
N ASN A 9 -12.07 -32.00 -72.43
CA ASN A 9 -12.63 -32.75 -71.31
C ASN A 9 -11.59 -33.77 -70.81
N GLY A 10 -11.17 -33.69 -69.55
CA GLY A 10 -10.21 -34.63 -68.98
C GLY A 10 -9.43 -34.14 -67.75
N SER A 11 -10.06 -33.44 -66.81
CA SER A 11 -9.44 -33.18 -65.50
C SER A 11 -9.89 -34.24 -64.51
N HIS A 12 -8.98 -35.17 -64.23
CA HIS A 12 -8.98 -35.98 -63.02
C HIS A 12 -9.36 -35.10 -61.82
N TYR A 13 -10.47 -35.41 -61.16
CA TYR A 13 -10.72 -34.87 -59.83
C TYR A 13 -9.73 -35.56 -58.89
N GLU A 14 -8.59 -34.95 -58.62
CA GLU A 14 -7.86 -35.25 -57.39
C GLU A 14 -8.82 -35.01 -56.22
N PRO A 15 -9.08 -36.00 -55.36
CA PRO A 15 -9.85 -35.74 -54.17
C PRO A 15 -9.06 -34.74 -53.34
N LEU A 16 -9.67 -33.57 -53.10
CA LEU A 16 -9.15 -32.58 -52.16
C LEU A 16 -8.70 -33.31 -50.89
N PRO A 17 -7.52 -32.98 -50.31
CA PRO A 17 -7.17 -33.50 -49.01
C PRO A 17 -8.33 -33.18 -48.09
N HIS A 18 -8.98 -34.23 -47.60
CA HIS A 18 -9.99 -34.13 -46.57
C HIS A 18 -9.36 -33.25 -45.49
N ILE A 19 -9.89 -32.04 -45.32
CA ILE A 19 -9.53 -31.22 -44.18
C ILE A 19 -10.09 -32.02 -43.01
N GLN A 20 -9.24 -32.88 -42.46
CA GLN A 20 -9.46 -33.56 -41.22
C GLN A 20 -9.65 -32.43 -40.23
N SER A 21 -10.92 -32.06 -40.00
CA SER A 21 -11.33 -31.23 -38.90
C SER A 21 -11.00 -32.06 -37.67
N ALA A 22 -9.72 -32.02 -37.30
CA ALA A 22 -9.23 -32.48 -36.03
C ALA A 22 -10.07 -31.69 -35.02
N SER A 23 -11.10 -32.36 -34.52
CA SER A 23 -11.82 -31.98 -33.33
C SER A 23 -10.75 -31.83 -32.26
N ARG A 24 -10.22 -30.61 -32.12
CA ARG A 24 -9.38 -30.19 -31.02
C ARG A 24 -10.32 -30.17 -29.83
N GLY A 25 -10.62 -31.35 -29.31
CA GLY A 25 -11.08 -31.48 -27.95
C GLY A 25 -10.05 -30.76 -27.11
N VAL A 26 -10.44 -29.62 -26.54
CA VAL A 26 -9.57 -28.86 -25.65
C VAL A 26 -9.33 -29.79 -24.48
N ASN A 27 -8.15 -30.42 -24.49
CA ASN A 27 -7.84 -31.47 -23.55
C ASN A 27 -7.71 -30.79 -22.18
N PRO A 28 -8.48 -31.20 -21.16
CA PRO A 28 -8.41 -30.57 -19.83
C PRO A 28 -7.00 -30.63 -19.21
N LEU A 29 -6.21 -31.61 -19.65
CA LEU A 29 -4.80 -31.78 -19.30
C LEU A 29 -3.91 -30.67 -19.89
N ASP A 30 -4.21 -30.18 -21.10
CA ASP A 30 -3.49 -29.08 -21.73
C ASP A 30 -3.86 -27.75 -21.05
N ALA A 31 -5.13 -27.55 -20.70
CA ALA A 31 -5.59 -26.39 -19.93
C ALA A 31 -4.91 -26.31 -18.54
N ILE A 32 -4.80 -27.45 -17.82
CA ILE A 32 -4.11 -27.52 -16.53
C ILE A 32 -2.59 -27.28 -16.69
N ARG A 33 -1.97 -27.79 -17.76
CA ARG A 33 -0.54 -27.53 -18.03
C ARG A 33 -0.27 -26.07 -18.32
N ILE A 34 -1.13 -25.43 -19.12
CA ILE A 34 -1.05 -23.99 -19.43
C ILE A 34 -1.27 -23.16 -18.17
N LEU A 35 -2.24 -23.53 -17.33
CA LEU A 35 -2.48 -22.85 -16.05
C LEU A 35 -1.29 -22.99 -15.10
N ARG A 36 -0.70 -24.18 -15.01
CA ARG A 36 0.48 -24.44 -14.17
C ARG A 36 1.74 -23.72 -14.68
N SER A 37 1.95 -23.67 -16.01
CA SER A 37 3.10 -22.97 -16.59
C SER A 37 2.95 -21.44 -16.53
N ALA A 38 1.74 -20.92 -16.76
CA ALA A 38 1.42 -19.50 -16.58
C ALA A 38 1.54 -19.08 -15.11
N GLY A 39 1.08 -19.93 -14.18
CA GLY A 39 1.25 -19.72 -12.74
C GLY A 39 2.71 -19.65 -12.32
N GLY A 40 3.57 -20.54 -12.85
CA GLY A 40 5.01 -20.51 -12.60
C GLY A 40 5.70 -19.22 -13.10
N ALA A 41 5.28 -18.72 -14.27
CA ALA A 41 5.80 -17.47 -14.82
C ALA A 41 5.37 -16.23 -14.02
N LEU A 42 4.12 -16.19 -13.54
CA LEU A 42 3.61 -15.13 -12.67
C LEU A 42 4.29 -15.14 -11.30
N ILE A 43 4.52 -16.32 -10.71
CA ILE A 43 5.25 -16.45 -9.43
C ILE A 43 6.70 -15.95 -9.56
N GLY A 44 7.35 -16.22 -10.70
CA GLY A 44 8.68 -15.70 -10.99
C GLY A 44 8.74 -14.18 -11.16
N GLN A 45 7.65 -13.55 -11.63
CA GLN A 45 7.56 -12.09 -11.70
C GLN A 45 7.27 -11.47 -10.32
N ILE A 46 6.35 -12.06 -9.56
CA ILE A 46 6.02 -11.62 -8.19
C ILE A 46 7.24 -11.70 -7.27
N SER A 47 8.11 -12.69 -7.42
CA SER A 47 9.32 -12.78 -6.60
C SER A 47 10.34 -11.67 -6.91
N LEU A 48 10.39 -11.20 -8.17
CA LEU A 48 11.27 -10.11 -8.58
C LEU A 48 10.74 -8.74 -8.10
N TYR A 49 9.42 -8.51 -8.20
CA TYR A 49 8.77 -7.31 -7.67
C TYR A 49 8.67 -7.31 -6.15
N GLY A 50 8.55 -8.48 -5.52
CA GLY A 50 8.52 -8.62 -4.06
C GLY A 50 9.82 -8.18 -3.41
N GLN A 51 10.97 -8.54 -4.00
CA GLN A 51 12.27 -8.11 -3.48
C GLN A 51 12.49 -6.59 -3.62
N LEU A 52 12.02 -5.98 -4.71
CA LEU A 52 12.06 -4.51 -4.86
C LEU A 52 11.10 -3.81 -3.89
N ALA A 53 9.87 -4.32 -3.77
CA ALA A 53 8.85 -3.78 -2.89
C ALA A 53 9.25 -3.87 -1.41
N GLU A 54 9.94 -4.93 -0.99
CA GLU A 54 10.47 -5.05 0.37
C GLU A 54 11.53 -3.99 0.68
N VAL A 55 12.40 -3.69 -0.28
CA VAL A 55 13.44 -2.65 -0.12
C VAL A 55 12.82 -1.26 -0.07
N GLU A 56 11.93 -0.93 -1.00
CA GLU A 56 11.22 0.36 -1.01
C GLU A 56 10.35 0.54 0.26
N TRP A 57 9.72 -0.53 0.73
CA TRP A 57 8.94 -0.52 1.97
C TRP A 57 9.82 -0.32 3.22
N ALA A 58 10.98 -0.95 3.27
CA ALA A 58 11.94 -0.75 4.35
C ALA A 58 12.45 0.70 4.38
N GLU A 59 12.71 1.30 3.22
CA GLU A 59 13.18 2.67 3.08
C GLU A 59 12.11 3.70 3.50
N GLU A 60 10.86 3.54 3.04
CA GLU A 60 9.77 4.43 3.45
C GLU A 60 9.48 4.31 4.96
N LYS A 61 9.58 3.09 5.52
CA LYS A 61 9.44 2.87 6.96
C LYS A 61 10.56 3.55 7.75
N GLU A 62 11.81 3.49 7.27
CA GLU A 62 12.93 4.18 7.90
C GLU A 62 12.76 5.69 7.86
N ARG A 63 12.31 6.24 6.72
CA ARG A 63 11.99 7.66 6.57
C ARG A 63 10.91 8.12 7.56
N LEU A 64 9.82 7.36 7.68
CA LEU A 64 8.76 7.63 8.65
C LEU A 64 9.25 7.52 10.09
N PHE A 65 10.09 6.54 10.41
CA PHE A 65 10.67 6.38 11.73
C PHE A 65 11.58 7.56 12.10
N LYS A 66 12.43 8.00 11.17
CA LYS A 66 13.32 9.16 11.34
C LYS A 66 12.53 10.45 11.53
N MET A 67 11.48 10.67 10.74
CA MET A 67 10.57 11.80 10.93
C MET A 67 9.87 11.74 12.29
N GLY A 68 9.43 10.55 12.71
CA GLY A 68 8.83 10.31 14.02
C GLY A 68 9.78 10.62 15.16
N LEU A 69 11.05 10.23 15.06
CA LEU A 69 12.08 10.53 16.05
C LEU A 69 12.36 12.04 16.16
N ILE A 70 12.45 12.74 15.03
CA ILE A 70 12.64 14.21 15.02
C ILE A 70 11.43 14.90 15.66
N LEU A 71 10.21 14.47 15.34
CA LEU A 71 8.99 15.01 15.93
C LEU A 71 8.94 14.75 17.44
N LEU A 72 9.26 13.52 17.86
CA LEU A 72 9.30 13.13 19.28
C LEU A 72 10.37 13.92 20.05
N GLY A 73 11.56 14.07 19.46
CA GLY A 73 12.64 14.88 20.01
C GLY A 73 12.24 16.35 20.14
N GLY A 74 11.58 16.92 19.11
CA GLY A 74 11.04 18.27 19.14
C GLY A 74 9.98 18.46 20.23
N LEU A 75 9.05 17.50 20.38
CA LEU A 75 8.04 17.52 21.44
C LEU A 75 8.68 17.42 22.83
N ALA A 76 9.66 16.53 23.02
CA ALA A 76 10.39 16.40 24.28
C ALA A 76 11.15 17.70 24.62
N CYS A 77 11.83 18.29 23.63
CA CYS A 77 12.52 19.57 23.79
C CYS A 77 11.55 20.70 24.17
N LEU A 78 10.40 20.78 23.51
CA LEU A 78 9.34 21.75 23.83
C LEU A 78 8.82 21.57 25.25
N LEU A 79 8.56 20.33 25.69
CA LEU A 79 8.15 20.03 27.06
C LEU A 79 9.22 20.45 28.07
N CYS A 80 10.49 20.13 27.82
CA CYS A 80 11.60 20.58 28.66
C CYS A 80 11.65 22.11 28.74
N ALA A 81 11.61 22.81 27.61
CA ALA A 81 11.62 24.28 27.56
C ALA A 81 10.45 24.87 28.36
N MET A 82 9.25 24.33 28.19
CA MET A 82 8.05 24.73 28.91
C MET A 82 8.21 24.53 30.43
N LEU A 83 8.76 23.40 30.86
CA LEU A 83 9.07 23.15 32.28
C LEU A 83 10.09 24.15 32.84
N PHE A 84 11.19 24.40 32.14
CA PHE A 84 12.20 25.38 32.56
C PHE A 84 11.63 26.79 32.65
N VAL A 85 10.81 27.22 31.67
CA VAL A 85 10.10 28.50 31.73
C VAL A 85 9.22 28.57 32.98
N GLY A 86 8.49 27.51 33.29
CA GLY A 86 7.67 27.48 34.50
C GLY A 86 8.48 27.55 35.81
N VAL A 87 9.63 26.88 35.87
CA VAL A 87 10.55 26.99 37.01
C VAL A 87 11.06 28.43 37.15
N VAL A 88 11.43 29.09 36.05
CA VAL A 88 11.86 30.50 36.05
C VAL A 88 10.74 31.42 36.53
N VAL A 89 9.50 31.22 36.06
CA VAL A 89 8.32 31.97 36.52
C VAL A 89 8.10 31.79 38.02
N LEU A 90 8.20 30.55 38.51
CA LEU A 90 8.07 30.25 39.93
C LEU A 90 9.17 30.93 40.76
N MET A 91 10.43 30.86 40.31
CA MET A 91 11.57 31.52 40.96
C MET A 91 11.40 33.04 41.03
N LEU A 92 10.98 33.67 39.93
CA LEU A 92 10.69 35.12 39.88
C LEU A 92 9.56 35.52 40.83
N SER A 93 8.50 34.70 40.89
CA SER A 93 7.33 34.96 41.74
C SER A 93 7.54 34.62 43.22
N TRP A 94 8.66 33.97 43.58
CA TRP A 94 8.83 33.35 44.89
C TRP A 94 8.83 34.35 46.05
N ASN A 95 9.42 35.53 45.84
CA ASN A 95 9.47 36.63 46.80
C ASN A 95 8.32 37.65 46.63
N THR A 96 7.32 37.34 45.81
CA THR A 96 6.18 38.22 45.54
C THR A 96 4.90 37.63 46.13
N GLU A 97 3.94 38.48 46.50
CA GLU A 97 2.62 38.02 46.99
C GLU A 97 1.84 37.19 45.95
N TYR A 98 2.20 37.31 44.68
CA TYR A 98 1.57 36.61 43.55
C TYR A 98 1.99 35.14 43.39
N ARG A 99 2.83 34.58 44.28
CA ARG A 99 3.35 33.20 44.16
C ARG A 99 2.25 32.14 43.96
N LEU A 100 1.15 32.24 44.70
CA LEU A 100 0.03 31.30 44.59
C LEU A 100 -0.68 31.43 43.24
N ILE A 101 -0.91 32.66 42.78
CA ILE A 101 -1.57 32.94 41.50
C ILE A 101 -0.70 32.46 40.34
N ALA A 102 0.63 32.68 40.42
CA ALA A 102 1.59 32.19 39.44
C ALA A 102 1.64 30.66 39.38
N GLY A 103 1.59 29.97 40.53
CA GLY A 103 1.54 28.50 40.57
C GLY A 103 0.25 27.95 39.94
N VAL A 104 -0.91 28.52 40.30
CA VAL A 104 -2.21 28.08 39.77
C VAL A 104 -2.29 28.34 38.26
N SER A 105 -1.86 29.51 37.78
CA SER A 105 -1.87 29.81 36.34
C SER A 105 -0.98 28.85 35.55
N LEU A 106 0.17 28.46 36.10
CA LEU A 106 1.08 27.50 35.49
C LEU A 106 0.42 26.12 35.32
N ILE A 107 -0.33 25.67 36.34
CA ILE A 107 -1.09 24.42 36.27
C ILE A 107 -2.10 24.46 35.12
N PHE A 108 -2.86 25.56 35.00
CA PHE A 108 -3.83 25.71 33.90
C PHE A 108 -3.16 25.72 32.53
N VAL A 109 -2.03 26.41 32.39
CA VAL A 109 -1.24 26.43 31.13
C VAL A 109 -0.75 25.02 30.79
N TYR A 110 -0.27 24.26 31.78
CA TYR A 110 0.23 22.91 31.57
C TYR A 110 -0.89 21.92 31.22
N LEU A 111 -2.04 22.03 31.88
CA LEU A 111 -3.23 21.24 31.55
C LEU A 111 -3.76 21.57 30.15
N ALA A 112 -3.77 22.84 29.76
CA ALA A 112 -4.14 23.26 28.41
C ALA A 112 -3.18 22.68 27.36
N GLY A 113 -1.86 22.78 27.61
CA GLY A 113 -0.83 22.17 26.77
C GLY A 113 -0.99 20.66 26.63
N LEU A 114 -1.25 19.95 27.74
CA LEU A 114 -1.52 18.52 27.74
C LEU A 114 -2.79 18.17 26.94
N GLY A 115 -3.86 18.95 27.10
CA GLY A 115 -5.10 18.78 26.34
C GLY A 115 -4.90 18.93 24.83
N VAL A 116 -4.13 19.94 24.40
CA VAL A 116 -3.77 20.11 22.98
C VAL A 116 -2.95 18.92 22.48
N ALA A 117 -1.91 18.52 23.22
CA ALA A 117 -1.07 17.38 22.86
C ALA A 117 -1.90 16.08 22.74
N TYR A 118 -2.81 15.83 23.68
CA TYR A 118 -3.72 14.69 23.65
C TYR A 118 -4.64 14.70 22.42
N LYS A 119 -5.21 15.86 22.06
CA LYS A 119 -6.05 15.98 20.86
C LYS A 119 -5.27 15.73 19.57
N TYR A 120 -4.05 16.27 19.46
CA TYR A 120 -3.17 16.02 18.31
C TYR A 120 -2.79 14.53 18.21
N PHE A 121 -2.36 13.93 19.32
CA PHE A 121 -2.02 12.52 19.37
C PHE A 121 -3.20 11.62 18.97
N ASN A 122 -4.38 11.87 19.53
CA ASN A 122 -5.59 11.11 19.19
C ASN A 122 -5.99 11.29 17.72
N SER A 123 -5.79 12.47 17.15
CA SER A 123 -6.05 12.72 15.71
C SER A 123 -5.09 11.92 14.82
N CYS A 124 -3.81 11.85 15.19
CA CYS A 124 -2.82 11.02 14.50
C CYS A 124 -3.16 9.53 14.57
N LEU A 125 -3.56 9.03 15.75
CA LEU A 125 -3.98 7.64 15.92
C LEU A 125 -5.19 7.29 15.05
N LYS A 126 -6.23 8.14 15.04
CA LYS A 126 -7.42 7.93 14.22
C LYS A 126 -7.11 7.89 12.73
N ARG A 127 -6.18 8.74 12.26
CA ARG A 127 -5.76 8.75 10.85
C ARG A 127 -5.00 7.47 10.48
N SER A 128 -4.14 6.98 11.37
CA SER A 128 -3.42 5.72 11.19
C SER A 128 -4.36 4.51 11.12
N VAL A 129 -5.26 4.37 12.09
CA VAL A 129 -6.24 3.27 12.13
C VAL A 129 -7.12 3.24 10.88
N ARG A 130 -7.57 4.41 10.39
CA ARG A 130 -8.40 4.51 9.18
C ARG A 130 -7.65 4.18 7.90
N ALA A 131 -6.36 4.50 7.82
CA ALA A 131 -5.54 4.15 6.66
C ALA A 131 -5.40 2.62 6.53
N PHE A 132 -5.15 1.92 7.64
CA PHE A 132 -5.06 0.46 7.65
C PHE A 132 -6.39 -0.24 7.43
N SER A 133 -7.52 0.32 7.90
CA SER A 133 -8.82 -0.30 7.68
C SER A 133 -9.20 -0.31 6.20
N ALA A 134 -9.00 0.81 5.49
CA ALA A 134 -9.30 0.92 4.07
C ALA A 134 -8.45 -0.06 3.23
N THR A 135 -7.14 -0.13 3.49
CA THR A 135 -6.26 -1.08 2.79
C THR A 135 -6.63 -2.53 3.06
N ARG A 136 -7.06 -2.88 4.27
CA ARG A 136 -7.50 -4.25 4.58
C ARG A 136 -8.81 -4.62 3.91
N GLU A 137 -9.76 -3.68 3.81
CA GLU A 137 -11.02 -3.89 3.09
C GLU A 137 -10.79 -4.07 1.59
N GLU A 138 -9.89 -3.28 1.01
CA GLU A 138 -9.53 -3.38 -0.42
C GLU A 138 -8.82 -4.71 -0.73
N ILE A 139 -7.86 -5.12 0.11
CA ILE A 139 -7.20 -6.44 -0.03
C ILE A 139 -8.21 -7.59 0.14
N ALA A 140 -9.16 -7.47 1.07
CA ALA A 140 -10.19 -8.50 1.26
C ALA A 140 -11.10 -8.61 0.03
N ALA A 141 -11.50 -7.48 -0.56
CA ALA A 141 -12.27 -7.45 -1.79
C ALA A 141 -11.52 -8.09 -2.98
N ASP A 142 -10.21 -7.82 -3.10
CA ASP A 142 -9.37 -8.42 -4.13
C ASP A 142 -9.24 -9.94 -3.95
N ILE A 143 -9.08 -10.42 -2.71
CA ILE A 143 -9.04 -11.85 -2.39
C ILE A 143 -10.36 -12.54 -2.73
N GLU A 144 -11.49 -11.89 -2.45
CA GLU A 144 -12.81 -12.43 -2.75
C GLU A 144 -13.08 -12.51 -4.25
N MET A 145 -12.65 -11.49 -5.02
CA MET A 145 -12.71 -11.52 -6.48
C MET A 145 -11.82 -12.62 -7.07
N LEU A 146 -10.60 -12.81 -6.55
CA LEU A 146 -9.73 -13.91 -6.96
C LEU A 146 -10.32 -15.28 -6.63
N ARG A 147 -10.89 -15.45 -5.43
CA ARG A 147 -11.56 -16.69 -5.03
C ARG A 147 -12.77 -17.00 -5.90
N SER A 148 -13.53 -15.99 -6.33
CA SER A 148 -14.69 -16.20 -7.21
C SER A 148 -14.34 -16.61 -8.65
N LYS A 149 -13.09 -16.42 -9.08
CA LYS A 149 -12.62 -16.71 -10.44
C LYS A 149 -11.86 -18.03 -10.56
N VAL A 150 -11.61 -18.73 -9.45
CA VAL A 150 -10.99 -20.07 -9.37
C VAL A 150 -12.07 -21.10 -9.09
#